data_AF-A0A8C9BG70-F1
#
_entry.id   AF-A0A8C9BG70-F1
#
_cell.length_a   1.000
_cell.length_b   1.000
_cell.length_c   1.000
_cell.angle_alpha   90.00
_cell.angle_beta   90.00
_cell.angle_gamma   90.00
#
_symmetry.space_group_name_H-M   'P 1'
#
loop_
_entity.id
_entity.type
_entity.pdbx_description
1 polymer ?
#
loop_
_entity_poly.entity_id
_entity_poly.type
_entity_poly.pdbx_seq_one_letter_code
_entity_poly.pdbx_strand_id
1 'polypeptide(L)'
;MKEQDKTPEKQINEVAIGNLPGKEFRIMMVKMILDLGKRMEAKIKKMQEMFNEDLEELKNKHLEELKNKQTEMNNTITEMKNTLEGIDSRITEAEERISDLEDRMVEFTAMEQNKEKRMKRNEDSLRDLWDNIKCNNIRIIGVPEGGERQKGPEKVFEEIIVKNFPNMGKEIATQVQEVQRVPGRINPRRNTLRHIVIKLTKIKHREKLLKAAREK
;
A
#
# COMPACT_ATOMS: atom_id res chain seq x y z
N MET A 1 -45.42 -55.39 -1.55
CA MET A 1 -46.12 -56.68 -1.42
C MET A 1 -46.35 -57.23 -2.82
N LYS A 2 -45.48 -58.12 -3.32
CA LYS A 2 -45.70 -58.83 -4.59
C LYS A 2 -45.95 -60.30 -4.25
N GLU A 3 -47.07 -60.84 -4.72
CA GLU A 3 -47.57 -62.19 -4.47
C GLU A 3 -46.51 -63.24 -4.83
N GLN A 4 -46.16 -64.10 -3.88
CA GLN A 4 -45.42 -65.33 -4.14
C GLN A 4 -46.35 -66.32 -4.82
N ASP A 5 -46.19 -66.49 -6.12
CA ASP A 5 -46.81 -67.55 -6.91
C ASP A 5 -46.26 -68.92 -6.46
N LYS A 6 -46.90 -69.51 -5.45
CA LYS A 6 -46.63 -70.87 -4.96
C LYS A 6 -47.30 -71.86 -5.90
N THR A 7 -46.56 -72.33 -6.91
CA THR A 7 -46.99 -73.48 -7.72
C THR A 7 -47.07 -74.72 -6.82
N PRO A 8 -48.19 -75.49 -6.82
CA PRO A 8 -48.34 -76.63 -5.90
C PRO A 8 -47.29 -77.71 -6.17
N GLU A 9 -46.55 -78.12 -5.14
CA GLU A 9 -45.70 -79.31 -5.22
C GLU A 9 -46.58 -80.57 -5.28
N LYS A 10 -46.66 -81.18 -6.46
CA LYS A 10 -47.24 -82.51 -6.62
C LYS A 10 -46.30 -83.53 -5.94
N GLN A 11 -46.65 -83.96 -4.73
CA GLN A 11 -46.01 -85.10 -4.07
C GLN A 11 -46.32 -86.37 -4.87
N ILE A 12 -45.29 -87.16 -5.18
CA ILE A 12 -45.39 -88.37 -5.99
C ILE A 12 -45.46 -89.57 -5.04
N ASN A 13 -46.46 -90.42 -5.21
CA ASN A 13 -46.69 -91.59 -4.36
C ASN A 13 -45.85 -92.79 -4.84
N GLU A 14 -44.77 -93.10 -4.12
CA GLU A 14 -43.75 -94.09 -4.50
C GLU A 14 -44.30 -95.52 -4.72
N VAL A 15 -45.36 -95.90 -4.00
CA VAL A 15 -45.96 -97.25 -4.06
C VAL A 15 -46.66 -97.54 -5.39
N ALA A 16 -47.17 -96.50 -6.07
CA ALA A 16 -47.84 -96.65 -7.37
C ALA A 16 -46.86 -96.80 -8.55
N ILE A 17 -45.59 -96.43 -8.37
CA ILE A 17 -44.57 -96.40 -9.43
C ILE A 17 -44.00 -97.79 -9.72
N GLY A 18 -43.86 -98.63 -8.68
CA GLY A 18 -43.26 -99.97 -8.79
C GLY A 18 -44.09 -100.99 -9.60
N ASN A 19 -45.36 -100.71 -9.88
CA ASN A 19 -46.30 -101.62 -10.52
C ASN A 19 -46.61 -101.29 -12.00
N LEU A 20 -45.94 -100.29 -12.60
CA LEU A 20 -46.21 -99.82 -13.97
C LEU A 20 -45.47 -100.66 -15.06
N PRO A 21 -46.09 -100.95 -16.22
CA PRO A 21 -45.42 -101.55 -17.38
C PRO A 21 -44.25 -100.67 -17.90
N GLY A 22 -43.17 -101.29 -18.39
CA GLY A 22 -41.92 -100.58 -18.74
C GLY A 22 -42.05 -99.43 -19.76
N LYS A 23 -43.04 -99.47 -20.67
CA LYS A 23 -43.33 -98.38 -21.62
C LYS A 23 -43.99 -97.18 -20.92
N GLU A 24 -44.91 -97.43 -19.99
CA GLU A 24 -45.63 -96.39 -19.25
C GLU A 24 -44.69 -95.68 -18.26
N PHE A 25 -43.82 -96.45 -17.59
CA PHE A 25 -42.76 -95.90 -16.74
C PHE A 25 -41.84 -94.93 -17.51
N ARG A 26 -41.39 -95.31 -18.72
CA ARG A 26 -40.54 -94.44 -19.57
C ARG A 26 -41.25 -93.15 -19.96
N ILE A 27 -42.54 -93.21 -20.32
CA ILE A 27 -43.35 -92.02 -20.66
C ILE A 27 -43.51 -91.10 -19.44
N MET A 28 -43.73 -91.66 -18.25
CA MET A 28 -43.83 -90.91 -17.00
C MET A 28 -42.51 -90.19 -16.66
N MET A 29 -41.36 -90.88 -16.79
CA MET A 29 -40.04 -90.28 -16.58
C MET A 29 -39.77 -89.11 -17.53
N VAL A 30 -40.12 -89.25 -18.81
CA VAL A 30 -39.97 -88.17 -19.80
C VAL A 30 -40.83 -86.96 -19.43
N LYS A 31 -42.08 -87.17 -18.99
CA LYS A 31 -42.95 -86.06 -18.52
C LYS A 31 -42.38 -85.36 -17.29
N MET A 32 -41.86 -86.10 -16.31
CA MET A 32 -41.24 -85.53 -15.11
C MET A 32 -40.00 -84.67 -15.45
N ILE A 33 -39.15 -85.14 -16.37
CA ILE A 33 -37.97 -84.39 -16.84
C ILE A 33 -38.40 -83.13 -17.58
N LEU A 34 -39.41 -83.20 -18.46
CA LEU A 34 -39.94 -82.03 -19.17
C LEU A 34 -40.55 -81.00 -18.22
N ASP A 35 -41.32 -81.42 -17.22
CA ASP A 35 -41.90 -80.54 -16.21
C ASP A 35 -40.82 -79.93 -15.30
N LEU A 36 -39.75 -80.67 -15.00
CA LEU A 36 -38.58 -80.13 -14.31
C LEU A 36 -37.86 -79.08 -15.17
N GLY A 37 -37.65 -79.36 -16.46
CA GLY A 37 -37.04 -78.42 -17.41
C GLY A 37 -37.82 -77.11 -17.49
N LYS A 38 -39.15 -77.18 -17.65
CA LYS A 38 -40.02 -75.98 -17.65
C LYS A 38 -39.94 -75.19 -16.35
N ARG A 39 -39.93 -75.86 -15.20
CA ARG A 39 -39.78 -75.19 -13.88
C ARG A 39 -38.40 -74.54 -13.73
N MET A 40 -37.35 -75.19 -14.20
CA MET A 40 -36.00 -74.62 -14.20
C MET A 40 -35.90 -73.40 -15.11
N GLU A 41 -36.45 -73.48 -16.32
CA GLU A 41 -36.47 -72.36 -17.28
C GLU A 41 -37.21 -71.15 -16.71
N ALA A 42 -38.38 -71.36 -16.09
CA ALA A 42 -39.11 -70.29 -15.42
C ALA A 42 -38.32 -69.66 -14.25
N LYS A 43 -37.59 -70.47 -13.48
CA LYS A 43 -36.70 -69.96 -12.41
C LYS A 43 -35.54 -69.16 -12.97
N ILE A 44 -34.91 -69.61 -14.06
CA ILE A 44 -33.81 -68.90 -14.72
C ILE A 44 -34.31 -67.56 -15.27
N LYS A 45 -35.46 -67.54 -15.93
CA LYS A 45 -36.05 -66.31 -16.46
C LYS A 45 -36.35 -65.30 -15.36
N LYS A 46 -36.97 -65.74 -14.24
CA LYS A 46 -37.19 -64.89 -13.07
C LYS A 46 -35.89 -64.34 -12.48
N MET A 47 -34.83 -65.15 -12.45
CA MET A 47 -33.51 -64.71 -11.98
C MET A 47 -32.88 -63.66 -12.91
N GLN A 48 -33.01 -63.83 -14.23
CA GLN A 48 -32.54 -62.84 -15.21
C GLN A 48 -33.30 -61.52 -15.11
N GLU A 49 -34.63 -61.57 -14.91
CA GLU A 49 -35.47 -60.39 -14.70
C GLU A 49 -35.04 -59.62 -13.45
N MET A 50 -34.90 -60.29 -12.30
CA MET A 50 -34.41 -59.66 -11.06
C MET A 50 -33.02 -59.05 -11.24
N PHE A 51 -32.09 -59.76 -11.86
CA PHE A 51 -30.72 -59.25 -12.07
C PHE A 51 -30.68 -58.01 -12.98
N ASN A 52 -31.52 -57.98 -14.02
CA ASN A 52 -31.63 -56.82 -14.90
C ASN A 52 -32.26 -55.62 -14.19
N GLU A 53 -33.28 -55.85 -13.35
CA GLU A 53 -33.89 -54.80 -12.52
C GLU A 53 -32.86 -54.18 -11.57
N ASP A 54 -32.11 -55.01 -10.82
CA ASP A 54 -31.07 -54.57 -9.89
C ASP A 54 -29.95 -53.78 -10.60
N LEU A 55 -29.53 -54.25 -11.78
CA LEU A 55 -28.49 -53.58 -12.57
C LEU A 55 -28.95 -52.20 -13.06
N GLU A 56 -30.21 -52.09 -13.47
CA GLU A 56 -30.78 -50.83 -13.96
C GLU A 56 -31.00 -49.84 -12.81
N GLU A 57 -31.43 -50.31 -11.64
CA GLU A 57 -31.51 -49.50 -10.43
C GLU A 57 -30.13 -48.93 -10.03
N LEU A 58 -29.10 -49.78 -10.04
CA LEU A 58 -27.73 -49.37 -9.72
C LEU A 58 -27.20 -48.30 -10.68
N LYS A 59 -27.41 -48.48 -11.99
CA LYS A 59 -27.01 -47.50 -13.01
C LYS A 59 -27.72 -46.16 -12.81
N ASN A 60 -29.03 -46.19 -12.58
CA ASN A 60 -29.82 -44.98 -12.38
C ASN A 60 -29.38 -44.22 -11.13
N LYS A 61 -29.11 -44.94 -10.03
CA LYS A 61 -28.58 -44.34 -8.80
C LYS A 61 -27.23 -43.65 -9.03
N HIS A 62 -26.28 -44.34 -9.67
CA HIS A 62 -24.97 -43.75 -9.98
C HIS A 62 -25.08 -42.56 -10.93
N LEU A 63 -25.97 -42.63 -11.92
CA LEU A 63 -26.20 -41.54 -12.87
C LEU A 63 -26.73 -40.28 -12.15
N GLU A 64 -27.69 -40.45 -11.25
CA GLU A 64 -28.23 -39.32 -10.47
C GLU A 64 -27.20 -38.74 -9.50
N GLU A 65 -26.39 -39.57 -8.85
CA GLU A 65 -25.28 -39.08 -8.01
C GLU A 65 -24.27 -38.25 -8.82
N LEU A 66 -23.92 -38.69 -10.04
CA LEU A 66 -23.03 -37.95 -10.92
C LEU A 66 -23.65 -36.64 -11.40
N LYS A 67 -24.93 -36.63 -11.75
CA LYS A 67 -25.65 -35.40 -12.12
C LYS A 67 -25.66 -34.39 -10.98
N ASN A 68 -25.95 -34.82 -9.76
CA ASN A 68 -25.96 -33.94 -8.59
C ASN A 68 -24.58 -33.34 -8.30
N LYS A 69 -23.51 -34.14 -8.40
CA LYS A 69 -22.14 -33.61 -8.26
C LYS A 69 -21.80 -32.62 -9.38
N GLN A 70 -22.26 -32.87 -10.60
CA GLN A 70 -22.07 -31.95 -11.72
C GLN A 70 -22.80 -30.62 -11.52
N THR A 71 -24.04 -30.64 -10.99
CA THR A 71 -24.79 -29.41 -10.71
C THR A 71 -24.18 -28.60 -9.58
N GLU A 72 -23.72 -29.24 -8.51
CA GLU A 72 -22.96 -28.59 -7.43
C GLU A 72 -21.70 -27.91 -7.96
N MET A 73 -20.90 -28.62 -8.77
CA MET A 73 -19.69 -28.07 -9.37
C MET A 73 -19.99 -26.87 -10.27
N ASN A 74 -21.04 -26.93 -11.10
CA ASN A 74 -21.45 -25.82 -11.96
C ASN A 74 -21.89 -24.58 -11.17
N ASN A 75 -22.57 -24.77 -10.04
CA ASN A 75 -22.95 -23.67 -9.16
C ASN A 75 -21.70 -22.99 -8.58
N THR A 76 -20.75 -23.77 -8.06
CA THR A 76 -19.48 -23.23 -7.54
C THR A 76 -18.69 -22.49 -8.61
N ILE A 77 -18.62 -23.02 -9.84
CA ILE A 77 -17.95 -22.33 -10.96
C ILE A 77 -18.63 -20.98 -11.26
N THR A 78 -19.96 -20.94 -11.22
CA THR A 78 -20.73 -19.71 -11.46
C THR A 78 -20.48 -18.66 -10.38
N GLU A 79 -20.44 -19.07 -9.11
CA GLU A 79 -20.08 -18.19 -8.00
C GLU A 79 -18.66 -17.64 -8.16
N MET A 80 -17.69 -18.51 -8.48
CA MET A 80 -16.30 -18.09 -8.75
C MET A 80 -16.23 -17.07 -9.88
N LYS A 81 -16.94 -17.30 -10.99
CA LYS A 81 -16.99 -16.36 -12.12
C LYS A 81 -17.50 -14.99 -11.70
N ASN A 82 -18.61 -14.93 -10.96
CA ASN A 82 -19.16 -13.66 -10.49
C ASN A 82 -18.19 -12.92 -9.55
N THR A 83 -17.47 -13.64 -8.69
CA THR A 83 -16.45 -13.03 -7.82
C THR A 83 -15.28 -12.48 -8.63
N LEU A 84 -14.85 -13.16 -9.70
CA LEU A 84 -13.78 -12.69 -10.58
C LEU A 84 -14.18 -11.42 -11.33
N GLU A 85 -15.40 -11.36 -11.87
CA GLU A 85 -15.93 -10.14 -12.53
C GLU A 85 -16.01 -8.96 -11.53
N GLY A 86 -16.38 -9.24 -10.28
CA GLY A 86 -16.37 -8.23 -9.21
C GLY A 86 -14.96 -7.75 -8.84
N ILE A 87 -13.94 -8.60 -8.93
CA ILE A 87 -12.55 -8.22 -8.71
C ILE A 87 -12.03 -7.37 -9.88
N ASP A 88 -12.33 -7.76 -11.11
CA ASP A 88 -11.90 -7.09 -12.34
C ASP A 88 -12.39 -5.63 -12.41
N SER A 89 -13.67 -5.40 -12.09
CA SER A 89 -14.23 -4.05 -12.01
C SER A 89 -13.55 -3.18 -10.95
N ARG A 90 -13.24 -3.75 -9.77
CA ARG A 90 -12.52 -3.04 -8.71
C ARG A 90 -11.07 -2.72 -9.08
N ILE A 91 -10.41 -3.60 -9.83
CA ILE A 91 -9.06 -3.37 -10.34
C ILE A 91 -9.08 -2.22 -11.35
N THR A 92 -10.02 -2.25 -12.30
CA THR A 92 -10.18 -1.18 -13.30
C THR A 92 -10.41 0.18 -12.63
N GLU A 93 -11.30 0.26 -11.63
CA GLU A 93 -11.52 1.50 -10.87
C GLU A 93 -10.24 1.96 -10.13
N ALA A 94 -9.49 1.02 -9.57
CA ALA A 94 -8.24 1.34 -8.88
C ALA A 94 -7.17 1.86 -9.85
N GLU A 95 -7.08 1.30 -11.07
CA GLU A 95 -6.16 1.75 -12.12
C GLU A 95 -6.47 3.17 -12.57
N GLU A 96 -7.74 3.49 -12.83
CA GLU A 96 -8.17 4.87 -13.17
C GLU A 96 -7.80 5.87 -12.06
N ARG A 97 -8.07 5.50 -10.79
CA ARG A 97 -7.71 6.34 -9.64
C ARG A 97 -6.21 6.54 -9.48
N ILE A 98 -5.40 5.54 -9.82
CA ILE A 98 -3.93 5.65 -9.79
C ILE A 98 -3.48 6.61 -10.90
N SER A 99 -4.02 6.48 -12.12
CA SER A 99 -3.72 7.37 -13.24
C SER A 99 -4.01 8.84 -12.90
N ASP A 100 -5.18 9.13 -12.32
CA ASP A 100 -5.56 10.49 -11.90
C ASP A 100 -4.59 11.05 -10.84
N LEU A 101 -4.11 10.20 -9.94
CA LEU A 101 -3.15 10.62 -8.91
C LEU A 101 -1.76 10.88 -9.47
N GLU A 102 -1.33 10.09 -10.46
CA GLU A 102 -0.05 10.29 -11.15
C GLU A 102 -0.01 11.64 -11.86
N ASP A 103 -1.07 12.01 -12.59
CA ASP A 103 -1.17 13.31 -13.25
C ASP A 103 -1.11 14.47 -12.25
N ARG A 104 -1.87 14.39 -11.15
CA ARG A 104 -1.85 15.41 -10.08
C ARG A 104 -0.49 15.53 -9.40
N MET A 105 0.26 14.44 -9.28
CA MET A 105 1.60 14.45 -8.70
C MET A 105 2.60 15.21 -9.58
N VAL A 106 2.47 15.09 -10.91
CA VAL A 106 3.29 15.86 -11.87
C VAL A 106 3.03 17.35 -11.72
N GLU A 107 1.76 17.77 -11.65
CA GLU A 107 1.39 19.18 -11.42
C GLU A 107 1.92 19.72 -10.09
N PHE A 108 1.78 18.93 -9.02
CA PHE A 108 2.29 19.29 -7.69
C PHE A 108 3.81 19.50 -7.70
N THR A 109 4.54 18.62 -8.36
CA THR A 109 6.00 18.70 -8.50
C THR A 109 6.42 19.98 -9.23
N ALA A 110 5.74 20.32 -10.33
CA ALA A 110 6.00 21.54 -11.07
C ALA A 110 5.70 22.81 -10.24
N MET A 111 4.60 22.80 -9.48
CA MET A 111 4.27 23.88 -8.55
C MET A 111 5.34 24.07 -7.47
N GLU A 112 5.83 22.98 -6.89
CA GLU A 112 6.85 23.02 -5.83
C GLU A 112 8.17 23.60 -6.35
N GLN A 113 8.63 23.14 -7.51
CA GLN A 113 9.82 23.71 -8.16
C GLN A 113 9.67 25.21 -8.45
N ASN A 114 8.47 25.67 -8.84
CA ASN A 114 8.24 27.09 -9.07
C ASN A 114 8.28 27.89 -7.76
N LYS A 115 7.68 27.37 -6.68
CA LYS A 115 7.76 27.98 -5.34
C LYS A 115 9.20 28.07 -4.87
N GLU A 116 9.98 27.00 -5.01
CA GLU A 116 11.40 26.97 -4.66
C GLU A 116 12.19 28.04 -5.43
N LYS A 117 12.00 28.15 -6.75
CA LYS A 117 12.63 29.19 -7.58
C LYS A 117 12.25 30.61 -7.15
N ARG A 118 11.01 30.83 -6.67
CA ARG A 118 10.57 32.14 -6.15
C ARG A 118 11.20 32.42 -4.78
N MET A 119 11.23 31.43 -3.89
CA MET A 119 11.85 31.56 -2.57
C MET A 119 13.34 31.85 -2.68
N LYS A 120 14.06 31.16 -3.58
CA LYS A 120 15.48 31.43 -3.84
C LYS A 120 15.72 32.86 -4.33
N ARG A 121 14.93 33.33 -5.30
CA ARG A 121 14.98 34.73 -5.77
C ARG A 121 14.70 35.74 -4.66
N ASN A 122 13.76 35.44 -3.78
CA ASN A 122 13.44 36.30 -2.63
C ASN A 122 14.59 36.31 -1.62
N GLU A 123 15.22 35.16 -1.34
CA GLU A 123 16.39 35.08 -0.46
C GLU A 123 17.56 35.90 -1.00
N ASP A 124 17.86 35.74 -2.29
CA ASP A 124 18.92 36.50 -2.96
C ASP A 124 18.63 38.00 -2.93
N SER A 125 17.38 38.41 -3.24
CA SER A 125 16.96 39.81 -3.17
C SER A 125 17.08 40.39 -1.75
N LEU A 126 16.72 39.61 -0.73
CA LEU A 126 16.84 40.02 0.67
C LEU A 126 18.31 40.15 1.09
N ARG A 127 19.19 39.28 0.60
CA ARG A 127 20.63 39.35 0.83
C ARG A 127 21.20 40.64 0.24
N ASP A 128 20.88 40.93 -1.00
CA ASP A 128 21.32 42.16 -1.69
C ASP A 128 20.82 43.42 -0.99
N LEU A 129 19.55 43.45 -0.58
CA LEU A 129 18.98 44.56 0.20
C LEU A 129 19.69 44.71 1.56
N TRP A 130 19.95 43.61 2.25
CA TRP A 130 20.66 43.66 3.53
C TRP A 130 22.10 44.16 3.38
N ASP A 131 22.81 43.71 2.36
CA ASP A 131 24.17 44.15 2.06
C ASP A 131 24.20 45.62 1.65
N ASN A 132 23.20 46.07 0.90
CA ASN A 132 23.00 47.48 0.58
C ASN A 132 22.75 48.31 1.85
N ILE A 133 21.86 47.89 2.75
CA ILE A 133 21.59 48.61 4.01
C ILE A 133 22.84 48.67 4.91
N LYS A 134 23.63 47.59 4.92
CA LYS A 134 24.87 47.48 5.72
C LYS A 134 26.10 48.07 5.03
N CYS A 135 25.99 48.58 3.79
CA CYS A 135 27.17 49.00 3.01
C CYS A 135 27.96 50.15 3.66
N ASN A 136 27.34 50.93 4.56
CA ASN A 136 27.98 52.00 5.32
C ASN A 136 28.40 51.60 6.74
N ASN A 137 28.16 50.34 7.13
CA ASN A 137 28.32 49.91 8.50
C ASN A 137 29.73 49.38 8.78
N ILE A 138 30.27 49.72 9.94
CA ILE A 138 31.54 49.21 10.47
C ILE A 138 31.27 48.49 11.78
N ARG A 139 32.02 47.42 12.02
CA ARG A 139 31.91 46.61 13.23
C ARG A 139 33.21 46.68 14.01
N ILE A 140 33.14 47.19 15.24
CA ILE A 140 34.28 47.21 16.17
C ILE A 140 34.10 46.07 17.17
N ILE A 141 35.17 45.31 17.37
CA ILE A 141 35.23 44.12 18.22
C ILE A 141 36.24 44.39 19.35
N GLY A 142 36.05 43.76 20.51
CA GLY A 142 37.00 43.83 21.62
C GLY A 142 36.90 45.11 22.46
N VAL A 143 35.88 45.95 22.24
CA VAL A 143 35.64 47.11 23.10
C VAL A 143 35.12 46.63 24.47
N PRO A 144 35.69 47.04 25.61
CA PRO A 144 35.16 46.67 26.92
C PRO A 144 33.70 47.12 27.09
N GLU A 145 32.92 46.33 27.84
CA GLU A 145 31.55 46.74 28.20
C GLU A 145 31.59 47.71 29.40
N GLY A 146 30.72 48.73 29.39
CA GLY A 146 30.58 49.67 30.50
C GLY A 146 31.16 51.07 30.26
N GLY A 147 32.17 51.22 29.40
CA GLY A 147 32.74 52.54 29.07
C GLY A 147 31.74 53.51 28.41
N GLU A 148 30.76 52.95 27.70
CA GLU A 148 29.68 53.69 27.03
C GLU A 148 28.66 54.27 28.02
N ARG A 149 28.53 53.72 29.24
CA ARG A 149 27.49 54.14 30.20
C ARG A 149 27.71 55.57 30.72
N GLN A 150 28.95 56.05 30.74
CA GLN A 150 29.28 57.41 31.20
C GLN A 150 29.31 58.44 30.06
N LYS A 151 29.72 58.03 28.85
CA LYS A 151 30.07 58.96 27.78
C LYS A 151 29.29 58.75 26.47
N GLY A 152 28.51 57.67 26.35
CA GLY A 152 27.85 57.25 25.11
C GLY A 152 28.79 56.47 24.18
N PRO A 153 28.25 55.59 23.32
CA PRO A 153 29.05 54.81 22.39
C PRO A 153 29.68 55.66 21.28
N GLU A 154 29.13 56.85 20.97
CA GLU A 154 29.70 57.80 20.01
C GLU A 154 31.07 58.31 20.47
N LYS A 155 31.18 58.73 21.76
CA LYS A 155 32.46 59.22 22.31
C LYS A 155 33.51 58.11 22.36
N VAL A 156 33.10 56.87 22.65
CA VAL A 156 34.01 55.72 22.61
C VAL A 156 34.58 55.52 21.20
N PHE A 157 33.75 55.65 20.18
CA PHE A 157 34.23 55.60 18.79
C PHE A 157 35.18 56.75 18.45
N GLU A 158 34.85 57.98 18.84
CA GLU A 158 35.69 59.16 18.61
C GLU A 158 37.07 59.01 19.26
N GLU A 159 37.12 58.56 20.52
CA GLU A 159 38.38 58.25 21.23
C GLU A 159 39.21 57.17 20.49
N ILE A 160 38.56 56.09 20.01
CA ILE A 160 39.23 55.02 19.25
C ILE A 160 39.81 55.56 17.94
N ILE A 161 39.04 56.35 17.21
CA ILE A 161 39.45 56.89 15.91
C ILE A 161 40.56 57.92 16.05
N VAL A 162 40.45 58.88 16.98
CA VAL A 162 41.48 59.92 17.15
C VAL A 162 42.81 59.30 17.59
N LYS A 163 42.74 58.27 18.45
CA LYS A 163 43.92 57.52 18.90
C LYS A 163 44.59 56.74 17.78
N ASN A 164 43.81 56.12 16.89
CA ASN A 164 44.37 55.24 15.86
C ASN A 164 44.66 55.93 14.53
N PHE A 165 43.89 56.94 14.17
CA PHE A 165 43.92 57.59 12.87
C PHE A 165 43.87 59.12 13.00
N PRO A 166 44.89 59.74 13.63
CA PRO A 166 44.85 61.17 13.99
C PRO A 166 44.64 62.10 12.78
N ASN A 167 45.18 61.75 11.61
CA ASN A 167 45.13 62.57 10.39
C ASN A 167 43.74 62.63 9.73
N MET A 168 42.88 61.64 9.99
CA MET A 168 41.54 61.56 9.39
C MET A 168 40.42 61.42 10.44
N GLY A 169 40.78 61.32 11.72
CA GLY A 169 39.86 60.92 12.75
C GLY A 169 38.81 61.97 13.10
N LYS A 170 39.19 63.25 13.08
CA LYS A 170 38.26 64.37 13.27
C LYS A 170 37.23 64.45 12.14
N GLU A 171 37.64 64.21 10.89
CA GLU A 171 36.73 64.20 9.75
C GLU A 171 35.73 63.05 9.87
N ILE A 172 36.18 61.82 10.12
CA ILE A 172 35.32 60.63 10.17
C ILE A 172 34.37 60.66 11.36
N ALA A 173 34.79 61.17 12.52
CA ALA A 173 33.93 61.27 13.71
C ALA A 173 32.66 62.11 13.44
N THR A 174 32.74 63.14 12.59
CA THR A 174 31.58 63.97 12.20
C THR A 174 30.67 63.31 11.16
N GLN A 175 31.12 62.24 10.50
CA GLN A 175 30.40 61.53 9.44
C GLN A 175 29.65 60.30 9.95
N VAL A 176 29.44 60.21 11.26
CA VAL A 176 28.71 59.12 11.91
C VAL A 176 27.23 59.47 11.95
N GLN A 177 26.40 58.55 11.47
CA GLN A 177 24.94 58.67 11.54
C GLN A 177 24.40 58.01 12.81
N GLU A 178 24.93 56.85 13.18
CA GLU A 178 24.47 56.08 14.34
C GLU A 178 25.61 55.24 14.90
N VAL A 179 25.71 55.15 16.23
CA VAL A 179 26.57 54.20 16.92
C VAL A 179 25.74 53.40 17.90
N GLN A 180 25.77 52.09 17.77
CA GLN A 180 25.00 51.23 18.64
C GLN A 180 25.78 49.99 19.03
N ARG A 181 25.70 49.61 20.31
CA ARG A 181 26.10 48.28 20.76
C ARG A 181 25.05 47.27 20.28
N VAL A 182 25.50 46.18 19.67
CA VAL A 182 24.57 45.11 19.23
C VAL A 182 23.79 44.58 20.45
N PRO A 183 22.48 44.33 20.33
CA PRO A 183 21.68 43.76 21.41
C PRO A 183 22.25 42.46 21.98
N GLY A 184 21.85 42.12 23.20
CA GLY A 184 22.28 40.89 23.89
C GLY A 184 22.00 39.64 23.07
N ARG A 185 22.88 38.64 23.16
CA ARG A 185 22.67 37.36 22.48
C ARG A 185 21.50 36.61 23.12
N ILE A 186 20.78 35.84 22.30
CA ILE A 186 19.72 34.92 22.75
C ILE A 186 20.28 33.89 23.77
N ASN A 187 21.56 33.52 23.65
CA ASN A 187 22.22 32.61 24.59
C ASN A 187 23.03 33.37 25.64
N PRO A 188 22.61 33.38 26.92
CA PRO A 188 23.28 34.09 28.01
C PRO A 188 24.62 33.48 28.44
N ARG A 189 24.96 32.25 28.02
CA ARG A 189 26.20 31.56 28.41
C ARG A 189 27.43 32.00 27.60
N ARG A 190 27.27 32.78 26.54
CA ARG A 190 28.39 33.26 25.72
C ARG A 190 28.86 34.63 26.21
N ASN A 191 29.84 34.64 27.11
CA ASN A 191 30.43 35.86 27.72
C ASN A 191 31.40 36.62 26.80
N THR A 192 31.10 36.72 25.50
CA THR A 192 31.91 37.51 24.55
C THR A 192 31.47 38.97 24.60
N LEU A 193 32.43 39.89 24.66
CA LEU A 193 32.17 41.34 24.55
C LEU A 193 31.31 41.64 23.31
N ARG A 194 30.21 42.37 23.50
CA ARG A 194 29.32 42.74 22.38
C ARG A 194 30.03 43.65 21.40
N HIS A 195 29.68 43.56 20.13
CA HIS A 195 30.31 44.38 19.11
C HIS A 195 29.59 45.73 19.03
N ILE A 196 30.29 46.76 18.60
CA ILE A 196 29.69 48.07 18.27
C ILE A 196 29.50 48.12 16.76
N VAL A 197 28.30 48.47 16.32
CA VAL A 197 27.98 48.76 14.92
C VAL A 197 27.90 50.26 14.75
N ILE A 198 28.57 50.78 13.74
CA ILE A 198 28.64 52.19 13.42
C ILE A 198 28.13 52.36 12.01
N LYS A 199 27.12 53.20 11.82
CA LYS A 199 26.62 53.58 10.52
C LYS A 199 27.23 54.92 10.12
N LEU A 200 27.99 54.93 9.04
CA LEU A 200 28.54 56.17 8.47
C LEU A 200 27.57 56.77 7.45
N THR A 201 27.69 58.07 7.20
CA THR A 201 26.86 58.80 6.22
C THR A 201 27.14 58.37 4.78
N LYS A 202 28.40 57.99 4.45
CA LYS A 202 28.81 57.61 3.10
C LYS A 202 29.74 56.40 3.07
N ILE A 203 29.59 55.56 2.04
CA ILE A 203 30.42 54.35 1.80
C ILE A 203 31.91 54.73 1.70
N LYS A 204 32.21 55.86 1.04
CA LYS A 204 33.59 56.34 0.86
C LYS A 204 34.33 56.52 2.20
N HIS A 205 33.65 56.97 3.26
CA HIS A 205 34.27 57.12 4.59
C HIS A 205 34.55 55.76 5.22
N ARG A 206 33.64 54.79 5.04
CA ARG A 206 33.85 53.41 5.47
C ARG A 206 35.08 52.78 4.81
N GLU A 207 35.16 52.90 3.48
CA GLU A 207 36.27 52.33 2.71
C GLU A 207 37.62 52.94 3.09
N LYS A 208 37.68 54.26 3.23
CA LYS A 208 38.89 54.96 3.71
C LYS A 208 39.32 54.46 5.10
N LEU A 209 38.37 54.34 6.04
CA LEU A 209 38.68 53.87 7.40
C LEU A 209 39.19 52.43 7.39
N LEU A 210 38.49 51.53 6.67
CA LEU A 210 38.89 50.13 6.57
C LEU A 210 40.23 49.95 5.86
N LYS A 211 40.54 50.77 4.86
CA LYS A 211 41.84 50.77 4.18
C LYS A 211 42.96 51.17 5.14
N ALA A 212 42.82 52.30 5.83
CA ALA A 212 43.82 52.74 6.80
C ALA A 212 44.00 51.74 7.95
N ALA A 213 42.92 51.05 8.38
CA ALA A 213 43.00 50.02 9.40
C ALA A 213 43.74 48.75 8.93
N ARG A 214 43.76 48.45 7.63
CA ARG A 214 44.54 47.33 7.06
C ARG A 214 46.02 47.67 6.85
N GLU A 215 46.34 48.95 6.71
CA GLU A 215 47.71 49.45 6.49
C GLU A 215 48.51 49.61 7.78
N LYS A 216 47.89 49.35 8.94
CA LYS A 216 48.46 49.52 10.27
C LYS A 216 48.79 48.17 10.89
#